data_AF-A0A960PNF6-F1
#
_entry.id   AF-A0A960PNF6-F1
#
_cell.length_a   1.000
_cell.length_b   1.000
_cell.length_c   1.000
_cell.angle_alpha   90.00
_cell.angle_beta   90.00
_cell.angle_gamma   90.00
#
_symmetry.space_group_name_H-M   'P 1'
#
loop_
_entity.id
_entity.type
_entity.pdbx_description
1 polymer ?
#
loop_
_entity_poly.entity_id
_entity_poly.type
_entity_poly.pdbx_seq_one_letter_code
_entity_poly.pdbx_strand_id
1 'polypeptide(L)'
;DFSVGPVRHRGALSGVATAANLRPVFDDATGRVVQVPAEGLVLGTRLAEKLGVGRGDKVWVHILEGRRPSVQMPVADLFETYIGMPAYVDFEALHRVLKEGPRVEYISLFLDPALEGDFFRELKETPLVSAVVLRRAAVDAFYETLAESMMVFISFFVAFACALGFGVAYNSSRIALSERGRELATLRVLGFSRAEVAYILLGEVGLLTLLALPFGCWLGLVLTQGMAAAFDTELFRVAIFIRPATYGLAMVILLGAVAASAALVRRRIDHLDLVEVLKTRE
;
A
#
# COMPACT_ATOMS: atom_id res chain seq x y z
N ASP A 1 2.49 -6.46 -30.55
CA ASP A 1 3.66 -5.61 -30.19
C ASP A 1 3.37 -4.15 -30.44
N PHE A 2 3.77 -3.32 -29.50
CA PHE A 2 3.80 -1.86 -29.61
C PHE A 2 5.24 -1.43 -29.89
N SER A 3 5.46 -0.54 -30.86
CA SER A 3 6.81 -0.05 -31.16
C SER A 3 6.86 1.43 -31.51
N VAL A 4 7.97 2.06 -31.09
CA VAL A 4 8.35 3.43 -31.41
C VAL A 4 9.87 3.45 -31.59
N GLY A 5 10.32 3.61 -32.84
CA GLY A 5 11.73 3.50 -33.18
C GLY A 5 12.34 2.14 -32.77
N PRO A 6 13.45 2.11 -32.00
CA PRO A 6 14.07 0.87 -31.54
C PRO A 6 13.35 0.22 -30.34
N VAL A 7 12.46 0.95 -29.66
CA VAL A 7 11.80 0.47 -28.45
C VAL A 7 10.57 -0.34 -28.80
N ARG A 8 10.44 -1.52 -28.17
CA ARG A 8 9.32 -2.43 -28.38
C ARG A 8 8.78 -2.95 -27.05
N HIS A 9 7.48 -3.15 -27.00
CA HIS A 9 6.81 -3.83 -25.90
C HIS A 9 5.79 -4.83 -26.43
N ARG A 10 5.84 -6.06 -25.93
CA ARG A 10 4.82 -7.08 -26.22
C ARG A 10 3.78 -7.06 -25.10
N GLY A 11 2.57 -6.67 -25.44
CA GLY A 11 1.43 -6.62 -24.53
C GLY A 11 0.11 -6.85 -25.27
N ALA A 12 -0.98 -6.90 -24.52
CA ALA A 12 -2.32 -7.03 -25.06
C ALA A 12 -2.89 -5.68 -25.53
N LEU A 13 -3.68 -5.71 -26.59
CA LEU A 13 -4.54 -4.60 -27.01
C LEU A 13 -5.98 -5.03 -26.82
N SER A 14 -6.74 -4.33 -25.99
CA SER A 14 -8.12 -4.70 -25.68
C SER A 14 -9.11 -3.67 -26.22
N GLY A 15 -10.16 -4.16 -26.89
CA GLY A 15 -11.28 -3.35 -27.34
C GLY A 15 -12.26 -3.10 -26.19
N VAL A 16 -12.59 -1.83 -25.93
CA VAL A 16 -13.56 -1.43 -24.90
C VAL A 16 -14.75 -0.76 -25.57
N ALA A 17 -15.96 -1.16 -25.21
CA ALA A 17 -17.17 -0.52 -25.71
C ALA A 17 -17.34 0.86 -25.07
N THR A 18 -17.86 1.83 -25.85
CA THR A 18 -18.03 3.25 -25.46
C THR A 18 -18.95 3.48 -24.24
N ALA A 19 -19.60 2.43 -23.71
CA ALA A 19 -20.44 2.46 -22.50
C ALA A 19 -20.19 1.25 -21.58
N ALA A 20 -18.94 0.81 -21.44
CA ALA A 20 -18.57 -0.33 -20.61
C ALA A 20 -18.74 -0.05 -19.10
N ASN A 21 -19.94 -0.22 -18.56
CA ASN A 21 -20.25 0.04 -17.15
C ASN A 21 -19.67 -1.00 -16.18
N LEU A 22 -19.44 -2.23 -16.63
CA LEU A 22 -18.99 -3.34 -15.77
C LEU A 22 -17.45 -3.50 -15.73
N ARG A 23 -16.76 -3.03 -16.77
CA ARG A 23 -15.30 -3.01 -16.88
C ARG A 23 -14.85 -1.69 -17.53
N PRO A 24 -15.05 -0.55 -16.85
CA PRO A 24 -14.55 0.72 -17.34
C PRO A 24 -13.01 0.74 -17.32
N VAL A 25 -12.41 1.54 -18.20
CA VAL A 25 -11.01 1.94 -18.02
C VAL A 25 -10.99 2.92 -16.85
N PHE A 26 -10.35 2.54 -15.75
CA PHE A 26 -10.32 3.31 -14.52
C PHE A 26 -8.92 3.89 -14.31
N ASP A 27 -8.84 5.20 -14.07
CA ASP A 27 -7.61 5.87 -13.74
C ASP A 27 -7.41 5.86 -12.21
N ASP A 28 -6.43 5.10 -11.77
CA ASP A 28 -6.16 4.85 -10.35
C ASP A 28 -5.63 6.08 -9.61
N ALA A 29 -5.09 7.09 -10.31
CA ALA A 29 -4.59 8.33 -9.70
C ALA A 29 -5.70 9.34 -9.43
N THR A 30 -6.65 9.48 -10.36
CA THR A 30 -7.74 10.45 -10.31
C THR A 30 -9.04 9.87 -9.75
N GLY A 31 -9.17 8.54 -9.71
CA GLY A 31 -10.38 7.83 -9.30
C GLY A 31 -11.54 7.99 -10.28
N ARG A 32 -11.25 8.29 -11.56
CA ARG A 32 -12.26 8.57 -12.59
C ARG A 32 -12.23 7.50 -13.68
N VAL A 33 -13.38 7.32 -14.32
CA VAL A 33 -13.49 6.49 -15.53
C VAL A 33 -12.97 7.29 -16.72
N VAL A 34 -12.03 6.71 -17.44
CA VAL A 34 -11.48 7.23 -18.69
C VAL A 34 -12.34 6.70 -19.84
N GLN A 35 -12.86 7.63 -20.64
CA GLN A 35 -13.62 7.28 -21.83
C GLN A 35 -12.66 6.95 -22.96
N VAL A 36 -12.82 5.78 -23.57
CA VAL A 36 -12.01 5.39 -24.74
C VAL A 36 -12.63 6.06 -25.97
N PRO A 37 -11.88 6.95 -26.66
CA PRO A 37 -12.40 7.64 -27.83
C PRO A 37 -12.57 6.67 -29.01
N ALA A 38 -13.46 7.03 -29.93
CA ALA A 38 -13.75 6.22 -31.12
C ALA A 38 -12.52 5.99 -32.03
N GLU A 39 -11.47 6.80 -31.90
CA GLU A 39 -10.21 6.62 -32.62
C GLU A 39 -9.02 6.90 -31.71
N GLY A 40 -7.94 6.14 -31.91
CA GLY A 40 -6.69 6.25 -31.16
C GLY A 40 -6.54 5.25 -30.01
N LEU A 41 -5.41 5.33 -29.33
CA LEU A 41 -5.01 4.45 -28.23
C LEU A 41 -5.13 5.17 -26.89
N VAL A 42 -5.67 4.47 -25.90
CA VAL A 42 -5.58 4.85 -24.50
C VAL A 42 -4.55 3.95 -23.83
N LEU A 43 -3.42 4.51 -23.43
CA LEU A 43 -2.29 3.74 -22.90
C LEU A 43 -2.14 3.93 -21.39
N GLY A 44 -1.77 2.87 -20.68
CA GLY A 44 -1.28 3.02 -19.31
C GLY A 44 -0.01 3.87 -19.28
N THR A 45 0.14 4.76 -18.30
CA THR A 45 1.30 5.67 -18.20
C THR A 45 2.64 4.97 -18.32
N ARG A 46 2.80 3.77 -17.72
CA ARG A 46 4.04 2.98 -17.82
C ARG A 46 4.37 2.51 -19.23
N LEU A 47 3.37 2.13 -20.02
CA LEU A 47 3.59 1.74 -21.41
C LEU A 47 4.04 2.95 -22.22
N ALA A 48 3.43 4.10 -21.99
CA ALA A 48 3.76 5.35 -22.63
C ALA A 48 5.19 5.81 -22.28
N GLU A 49 5.57 5.77 -20.99
CA GLU A 49 6.93 6.05 -20.51
C GLU A 49 7.96 5.11 -21.13
N LYS A 50 7.68 3.79 -21.14
CA LYS A 50 8.58 2.80 -21.74
C LYS A 50 8.81 3.07 -23.22
N LEU A 51 7.77 3.42 -23.97
CA LEU A 51 7.84 3.74 -25.40
C LEU A 51 8.34 5.17 -25.68
N GLY A 52 8.41 6.04 -24.67
CA GLY A 52 8.78 7.45 -24.81
C GLY A 52 7.76 8.29 -25.57
N VAL A 53 6.46 8.03 -25.38
CA VAL A 53 5.36 8.72 -26.08
C VAL A 53 4.40 9.42 -25.13
N GLY A 54 3.82 10.53 -25.57
CA GLY A 54 2.75 11.27 -24.91
C GLY A 54 1.47 11.32 -25.72
N ARG A 55 0.48 12.09 -25.23
CA ARG A 55 -0.76 12.36 -25.98
C ARG A 55 -0.45 13.03 -27.32
N GLY A 56 -1.05 12.52 -28.40
CA GLY A 56 -0.87 12.99 -29.78
C GLY A 56 0.24 12.28 -30.55
N ASP A 57 1.17 11.61 -29.87
CA ASP A 57 2.23 10.84 -30.54
C ASP A 57 1.67 9.58 -31.21
N LYS A 58 2.43 9.00 -32.13
CA LYS A 58 2.01 7.85 -32.91
C LYS A 58 2.79 6.60 -32.51
N VAL A 59 2.05 5.52 -32.26
CA VAL A 59 2.61 4.20 -31.90
C VAL A 59 2.30 3.20 -33.01
N TRP A 60 3.28 2.38 -33.37
CA TRP A 60 3.05 1.23 -34.24
C TRP A 60 2.47 0.07 -33.44
N VAL A 61 1.31 -0.41 -33.85
CA VAL A 61 0.63 -1.57 -33.30
C VAL A 61 0.75 -2.71 -34.29
N HIS A 62 1.58 -3.69 -33.96
CA HIS A 62 1.74 -4.92 -34.72
C HIS A 62 0.89 -6.02 -34.09
N ILE A 63 -0.22 -6.35 -34.73
CA ILE A 63 -1.06 -7.47 -34.30
C ILE A 63 -0.35 -8.77 -34.65
N LEU A 64 -0.27 -9.69 -33.69
CA LEU A 64 0.45 -10.96 -33.86
C LEU A 64 -0.48 -12.14 -34.19
N GLU A 65 -1.79 -11.90 -34.16
CA GLU A 65 -2.84 -12.89 -34.34
C GLU A 65 -3.67 -12.62 -35.60
N GLY A 66 -4.40 -13.63 -36.06
CA GLY A 66 -5.25 -13.54 -37.25
C GLY A 66 -4.48 -13.07 -38.48
N ARG A 67 -4.94 -11.97 -39.10
CA ARG A 67 -4.34 -11.37 -40.30
C ARG A 67 -3.04 -10.61 -40.06
N ARG A 68 -2.63 -10.46 -38.79
CA ARG A 68 -1.41 -9.77 -38.36
C ARG A 68 -1.19 -8.38 -38.98
N PRO A 69 -2.22 -7.50 -39.03
CA PRO A 69 -2.03 -6.15 -39.55
C PRO A 69 -1.04 -5.37 -38.67
N SER A 70 -0.30 -4.46 -39.31
CA SER A 70 0.49 -3.44 -38.64
C SER A 70 -0.10 -2.08 -38.96
N VAL A 71 -0.54 -1.34 -37.95
CA VAL A 71 -1.16 -0.02 -38.11
C VAL A 71 -0.51 0.99 -37.18
N GLN A 72 -0.49 2.24 -37.62
CA GLN A 72 -0.02 3.33 -36.79
C GLN A 72 -1.24 4.04 -36.18
N MET A 73 -1.25 4.20 -34.86
CA MET A 73 -2.37 4.80 -34.13
C MET A 73 -1.87 5.95 -33.25
N PRO A 74 -2.60 7.08 -33.19
CA PRO A 74 -2.27 8.17 -32.27
C PRO A 74 -2.62 7.76 -30.83
N VAL A 75 -1.82 8.22 -29.86
CA VAL A 75 -2.13 8.14 -28.44
C VAL A 75 -3.17 9.21 -28.14
N ALA A 76 -4.42 8.80 -27.95
CA ALA A 76 -5.52 9.70 -27.68
C ALA A 76 -5.55 10.13 -26.21
N ASP A 77 -5.29 9.19 -25.30
CA ASP A 77 -5.23 9.48 -23.86
C ASP A 77 -4.25 8.57 -23.11
N LEU A 78 -3.92 8.96 -21.89
CA LEU A 78 -3.11 8.22 -20.93
C LEU A 78 -3.90 8.08 -19.63
N PHE A 79 -3.72 6.96 -18.95
CA PHE A 79 -4.34 6.72 -17.64
C PHE A 79 -3.38 6.02 -16.70
N GLU A 80 -3.51 6.32 -15.40
CA GLU A 80 -2.71 5.66 -14.39
C GLU A 80 -3.31 4.30 -14.02
N THR A 81 -2.47 3.26 -14.02
CA THR A 81 -2.83 1.96 -13.47
C THR A 81 -1.67 1.33 -12.71
N TYR A 82 -2.01 0.58 -11.66
CA TYR A 82 -1.05 -0.20 -10.88
C TYR A 82 -0.87 -1.65 -11.38
N ILE A 83 -1.54 -2.03 -12.47
CA ILE A 83 -1.51 -3.40 -13.00
C ILE A 83 -1.06 -3.37 -14.46
N GLY A 84 0.07 -4.03 -14.73
CA GLY A 84 0.57 -4.25 -16.08
C GLY A 84 0.89 -2.98 -16.87
N MET A 85 0.91 -3.16 -18.19
CA MET A 85 1.07 -2.11 -19.20
C MET A 85 -0.06 -2.22 -20.23
N PRO A 86 -1.32 -2.00 -19.84
CA PRO A 86 -2.46 -2.17 -20.73
C PRO A 86 -2.52 -1.09 -21.81
N ALA A 87 -3.10 -1.48 -22.95
CA ALA A 87 -3.49 -0.59 -24.03
C ALA A 87 -4.94 -0.87 -24.41
N TYR A 88 -5.73 0.19 -24.51
CA TYR A 88 -7.14 0.14 -24.88
C TYR A 88 -7.40 0.92 -26.17
N VAL A 89 -8.41 0.45 -26.89
CA VAL A 89 -8.93 1.07 -28.11
C VAL A 89 -10.45 0.86 -28.11
N ASP A 90 -11.19 1.70 -28.80
CA ASP A 90 -12.63 1.46 -28.98
C ASP A 90 -12.88 0.10 -29.66
N PHE A 91 -13.91 -0.59 -29.19
CA PHE A 91 -14.26 -1.93 -29.67
C PHE A 91 -14.54 -1.95 -31.18
N GLU A 92 -15.28 -0.98 -31.72
CA GLU A 92 -15.58 -0.94 -33.16
C GLU A 92 -14.34 -0.56 -33.98
N ALA A 93 -13.53 0.36 -33.46
CA ALA A 93 -12.27 0.75 -34.08
C ALA A 93 -11.29 -0.43 -34.20
N LEU A 94 -11.20 -1.27 -33.15
CA LEU A 94 -10.37 -2.48 -33.18
C LEU A 94 -10.80 -3.44 -34.28
N HIS A 95 -12.10 -3.71 -34.42
CA HIS A 95 -12.63 -4.58 -35.48
C HIS A 95 -12.36 -4.02 -36.88
N ARG A 96 -12.45 -2.70 -37.05
CA ARG A 96 -12.12 -2.02 -38.31
C ARG A 96 -10.65 -2.21 -38.68
N VAL A 97 -9.75 -2.08 -37.70
CA VAL A 97 -8.30 -2.30 -37.88
C VAL A 97 -8.00 -3.77 -38.23
N LEU A 98 -8.64 -4.71 -37.53
CA LEU A 98 -8.45 -6.14 -37.75
C LEU A 98 -9.08 -6.64 -39.06
N LYS A 99 -10.08 -5.90 -39.60
CA LYS A 99 -10.94 -6.31 -40.71
C LYS A 99 -11.63 -7.65 -40.42
N GLU A 100 -12.05 -7.82 -39.17
CA GLU A 100 -12.80 -8.98 -38.67
C GLU A 100 -14.20 -8.55 -38.21
N GLY A 101 -15.17 -9.47 -38.25
CA GLY A 101 -16.50 -9.23 -37.67
C GLY A 101 -16.45 -9.20 -36.13
N PRO A 102 -17.52 -8.74 -35.45
CA PRO A 102 -17.53 -8.58 -34.00
C PRO A 102 -17.24 -9.92 -33.31
N ARG A 103 -16.11 -9.99 -32.61
CA ARG A 103 -15.69 -11.12 -31.78
C ARG A 103 -15.52 -10.65 -30.36
N VAL A 104 -16.02 -11.45 -29.44
CA VAL A 104 -16.00 -11.15 -28.00
C VAL A 104 -15.29 -12.30 -27.30
N GLU A 105 -14.22 -11.98 -26.59
CA GLU A 105 -13.46 -12.95 -25.80
C GLU A 105 -14.05 -13.11 -24.40
N TYR A 106 -14.59 -12.03 -23.83
CA TYR A 106 -15.15 -12.01 -22.48
C TYR A 106 -16.44 -11.19 -22.43
N ILE A 107 -17.43 -11.69 -21.69
CA ILE A 107 -18.65 -10.97 -21.36
C ILE A 107 -18.67 -10.77 -19.85
N SER A 108 -18.90 -9.54 -19.42
CA SER A 108 -19.15 -9.23 -18.01
C SER A 108 -20.66 -9.14 -17.79
N LEU A 109 -21.16 -9.84 -16.77
CA LEU A 109 -22.58 -9.89 -16.43
C LEU A 109 -22.76 -9.51 -14.96
N PHE A 110 -23.85 -8.82 -14.66
CA PHE A 110 -24.31 -8.64 -13.29
C PHE A 110 -25.42 -9.66 -13.03
N LEU A 111 -25.23 -10.49 -12.01
CA LEU A 111 -26.12 -11.60 -11.71
C LEU A 111 -26.89 -11.33 -10.42
N ASP A 112 -28.19 -11.58 -10.46
CA ASP A 112 -29.03 -11.60 -9.25
C ASP A 112 -28.66 -12.84 -8.41
N PRO A 113 -28.28 -12.68 -7.12
CA PRO A 113 -27.98 -13.81 -6.24
C PRO A 113 -29.10 -14.86 -6.19
N ALA A 114 -30.37 -14.46 -6.36
CA ALA A 114 -31.49 -15.39 -6.35
C ALA A 114 -31.50 -16.35 -7.55
N LEU A 115 -30.90 -15.96 -8.67
CA LEU A 115 -30.87 -16.72 -9.93
C LEU A 115 -29.52 -17.43 -10.16
N GLU A 116 -28.57 -17.27 -9.25
CA GLU A 116 -27.18 -17.71 -9.42
C GLU A 116 -27.07 -19.22 -9.65
N GLY A 117 -27.82 -20.02 -8.88
CA GLY A 117 -27.77 -21.48 -8.96
C GLY A 117 -28.31 -22.05 -10.28
N ASP A 118 -29.39 -21.47 -10.80
CA ASP A 118 -29.98 -21.91 -12.07
C ASP A 118 -29.14 -21.41 -13.26
N PHE A 119 -28.66 -20.16 -13.20
CA PHE A 119 -27.76 -19.61 -14.21
C PHE A 119 -26.49 -20.46 -14.39
N PHE A 120 -25.81 -20.83 -13.29
CA PHE A 120 -24.61 -21.67 -13.40
C PHE A 120 -24.91 -23.10 -13.87
N ARG A 121 -26.11 -23.62 -13.64
CA ARG A 121 -26.51 -24.94 -14.15
C ARG A 121 -26.61 -24.91 -15.67
N GLU A 122 -27.32 -23.93 -16.22
CA GLU A 122 -27.50 -23.76 -17.66
C GLU A 122 -26.17 -23.38 -18.36
N LEU A 123 -25.36 -22.54 -17.71
CA LEU A 123 -24.06 -22.12 -18.25
C LEU A 123 -23.08 -23.29 -18.39
N LYS A 124 -23.11 -24.27 -17.48
CA LYS A 124 -22.29 -25.50 -17.57
C LYS A 124 -22.66 -26.37 -18.76
N GLU A 125 -23.89 -26.30 -19.22
CA GLU A 125 -24.39 -27.05 -20.38
C GLU A 125 -24.19 -26.29 -21.71
N THR A 126 -23.65 -25.06 -21.66
CA THR A 126 -23.40 -24.23 -22.85
C THR A 126 -21.99 -24.47 -23.42
N PRO A 127 -21.85 -25.11 -24.59
CA PRO A 127 -20.56 -25.58 -25.10
C PRO A 127 -19.59 -24.47 -25.57
N LEU A 128 -20.06 -23.23 -25.72
CA LEU A 128 -19.23 -22.09 -26.13
C LEU A 128 -18.48 -21.40 -24.98
N VAL A 129 -18.76 -21.76 -23.73
CA VAL A 129 -18.19 -21.07 -22.55
C VAL A 129 -17.02 -21.88 -21.98
N SER A 130 -15.80 -21.44 -22.24
CA SER A 130 -14.59 -22.14 -21.79
C SER A 130 -14.27 -21.97 -20.31
N ALA A 131 -14.64 -20.83 -19.71
CA ALA A 131 -14.35 -20.52 -18.31
C ALA A 131 -15.31 -19.47 -17.77
N VAL A 132 -15.52 -19.52 -16.45
CA VAL A 132 -16.33 -18.54 -15.72
C VAL A 132 -15.54 -18.06 -14.51
N VAL A 133 -15.42 -16.74 -14.36
CA VAL A 133 -14.67 -16.12 -13.27
C VAL A 133 -15.62 -15.29 -12.43
N LEU A 134 -15.80 -15.70 -11.16
CA LEU A 134 -16.59 -14.94 -10.20
C LEU A 134 -15.72 -13.90 -9.52
N ARG A 135 -16.00 -12.61 -9.78
CA ARG A 135 -15.25 -11.50 -9.18
C ARG A 135 -15.29 -11.55 -7.64
N ARG A 136 -16.43 -11.87 -7.04
CA ARG A 136 -16.58 -11.95 -5.56
C ARG A 136 -15.64 -13.00 -4.98
N ALA A 137 -15.73 -14.24 -5.46
CA ALA A 137 -14.86 -15.32 -5.02
C ALA A 137 -13.36 -14.99 -5.22
N ALA A 138 -13.00 -14.34 -6.32
CA ALA A 138 -11.61 -13.90 -6.56
C ALA A 138 -11.14 -12.84 -5.56
N VAL A 139 -12.02 -11.87 -5.22
CA VAL A 139 -11.74 -10.83 -4.23
C VAL A 139 -11.67 -11.42 -2.81
N ASP A 140 -12.59 -12.31 -2.47
CA ASP A 140 -12.64 -12.95 -1.15
C ASP A 140 -11.39 -13.81 -0.93
N ALA A 141 -11.02 -14.65 -1.92
CA ALA A 141 -9.80 -15.46 -1.85
C ALA A 141 -8.52 -14.59 -1.75
N PHE A 142 -8.49 -13.44 -2.43
CA PHE A 142 -7.40 -12.48 -2.31
C PHE A 142 -7.30 -11.93 -0.89
N TYR A 143 -8.41 -11.50 -0.28
CA TYR A 143 -8.39 -10.98 1.08
C TYR A 143 -8.07 -12.05 2.12
N GLU A 144 -8.60 -13.27 1.97
CA GLU A 144 -8.33 -14.36 2.89
C GLU A 144 -6.84 -14.74 2.89
N THR A 145 -6.22 -14.87 1.71
CA THR A 145 -4.82 -15.30 1.65
C THR A 145 -3.81 -14.19 1.91
N LEU A 146 -3.92 -13.06 1.18
CA LEU A 146 -2.91 -12.00 1.24
C LEU A 146 -3.13 -11.08 2.44
N ALA A 147 -4.37 -10.72 2.77
CA ALA A 147 -4.60 -9.82 3.89
C ALA A 147 -4.31 -10.49 5.23
N GLU A 148 -4.65 -11.77 5.39
CA GLU A 148 -4.30 -12.53 6.60
C GLU A 148 -2.78 -12.64 6.76
N SER A 149 -2.08 -13.07 5.70
CA SER A 149 -0.61 -13.15 5.71
C SER A 149 0.05 -11.81 6.04
N MET A 150 -0.41 -10.72 5.42
CA MET A 150 0.07 -9.38 5.73
C MET A 150 -0.22 -8.98 7.18
N MET A 151 -1.41 -9.29 7.70
CA MET A 151 -1.79 -8.94 9.06
C MET A 151 -0.92 -9.67 10.10
N VAL A 152 -0.53 -10.91 9.82
CA VAL A 152 0.43 -11.66 10.66
C VAL A 152 1.79 -10.95 10.69
N PHE A 153 2.36 -10.58 9.53
CA PHE A 153 3.63 -9.86 9.48
C PHE A 153 3.55 -8.48 10.15
N ILE A 154 2.48 -7.72 9.90
CA ILE A 154 2.25 -6.42 10.54
C ILE A 154 2.20 -6.58 12.06
N SER A 155 1.44 -7.55 12.56
CA SER A 155 1.30 -7.80 14.00
C SER A 155 2.65 -8.18 14.64
N PHE A 156 3.45 -9.00 13.94
CA PHE A 156 4.79 -9.34 14.38
C PHE A 156 5.71 -8.12 14.46
N PHE A 157 5.75 -7.27 13.42
CA PHE A 157 6.55 -6.04 13.43
C PHE A 157 6.09 -5.03 14.46
N VAL A 158 4.77 -4.89 14.66
CA VAL A 158 4.20 -4.05 15.72
C VAL A 158 4.63 -4.54 17.10
N ALA A 159 4.55 -5.85 17.36
CA ALA A 159 5.01 -6.43 18.63
C ALA A 159 6.51 -6.17 18.85
N PHE A 160 7.33 -6.31 17.81
CA PHE A 160 8.77 -6.05 17.88
C PHE A 160 9.06 -4.56 18.12
N ALA A 161 8.35 -3.66 17.44
CA ALA A 161 8.46 -2.23 17.64
C ALA A 161 8.08 -1.82 19.07
N CYS A 162 7.00 -2.41 19.63
CA CYS A 162 6.61 -2.23 21.02
C CYS A 162 7.71 -2.70 21.98
N ALA A 163 8.27 -3.89 21.77
CA ALA A 163 9.33 -4.43 22.62
C ALA A 163 10.59 -3.56 22.59
N LEU A 164 10.98 -3.08 21.41
CA LEU A 164 12.10 -2.15 21.23
C LEU A 164 11.83 -0.80 21.91
N GLY A 165 10.68 -0.18 21.65
CA GLY A 165 10.30 1.09 22.27
C GLY A 165 10.24 1.00 23.79
N PHE A 166 9.63 -0.06 24.33
CA PHE A 166 9.60 -0.36 25.76
C PHE A 166 11.01 -0.53 26.32
N GLY A 167 11.84 -1.35 25.66
CA GLY A 167 13.18 -1.71 26.13
C GLY A 167 14.14 -0.52 26.12
N VAL A 168 14.11 0.31 25.07
CA VAL A 168 14.89 1.56 25.00
C VAL A 168 14.43 2.52 26.09
N ALA A 169 13.13 2.80 26.21
CA ALA A 169 12.61 3.69 27.25
C ALA A 169 12.95 3.20 28.67
N TYR A 170 12.89 1.88 28.90
CA TYR A 170 13.20 1.28 30.19
C TYR A 170 14.68 1.44 30.52
N ASN A 171 15.55 1.11 29.57
CA ASN A 171 16.99 1.19 29.74
C ASN A 171 17.44 2.65 29.92
N SER A 172 16.94 3.58 29.10
CA SER A 172 17.23 5.00 29.25
C SER A 172 16.81 5.53 30.62
N SER A 173 15.59 5.20 31.07
CA SER A 173 15.13 5.60 32.39
C SER A 173 15.97 4.97 33.52
N ARG A 174 16.36 3.70 33.36
CA ARG A 174 17.21 3.00 34.34
C ARG A 174 18.61 3.61 34.43
N ILE A 175 19.21 3.96 33.29
CA ILE A 175 20.52 4.63 33.22
C ILE A 175 20.42 6.00 33.90
N ALA A 176 19.44 6.83 33.54
CA ALA A 176 19.24 8.13 34.16
C ALA A 176 19.02 8.04 35.69
N LEU A 177 18.30 7.01 36.16
CA LEU A 177 18.14 6.75 37.60
C LEU A 177 19.47 6.35 38.28
N SER A 178 20.31 5.57 37.60
CA SER A 178 21.61 5.14 38.13
C SER A 178 22.62 6.29 38.17
N GLU A 179 22.64 7.15 37.16
CA GLU A 179 23.57 8.29 37.06
C GLU A 179 23.18 9.42 38.01
N ARG A 180 21.89 9.77 38.09
CA ARG A 180 21.39 10.88 38.90
C ARG A 180 20.80 10.46 40.25
N GLY A 181 20.96 9.20 40.65
CA GLY A 181 20.35 8.65 41.87
C GLY A 181 20.65 9.44 43.14
N ARG A 182 21.87 9.98 43.26
CA ARG A 182 22.29 10.80 44.41
C ARG A 182 21.63 12.18 44.42
N GLU A 183 21.48 12.80 43.25
CA GLU A 183 20.77 14.09 43.09
C GLU A 183 19.29 13.93 43.44
N LEU A 184 18.66 12.83 42.99
CA LEU A 184 17.27 12.51 43.30
C LEU A 184 17.06 12.22 44.80
N ALA A 185 18.03 11.58 45.45
CA ALA A 185 18.03 11.38 46.90
C ALA A 185 18.09 12.72 47.65
N THR A 186 18.92 13.66 47.21
CA THR A 186 18.98 15.01 47.79
C THR A 186 17.67 15.76 47.60
N LEU A 187 17.04 15.71 46.42
CA LEU A 187 15.73 16.31 46.18
C LEU A 187 14.64 15.74 47.12
N ARG A 188 14.69 14.43 47.39
CA ARG A 188 13.78 13.78 48.35
C ARG A 188 13.97 14.29 49.78
N VAL A 189 15.21 14.53 50.20
CA VAL A 189 15.51 15.12 51.52
C VAL A 189 15.07 16.58 51.61
N LEU A 190 15.13 17.32 50.50
CA LEU A 190 14.63 18.71 50.39
C LEU A 190 13.10 18.80 50.35
N GLY A 191 12.38 17.67 50.41
CA GLY A 191 10.92 17.63 50.52
C GLY A 191 10.16 17.32 49.23
N PHE A 192 10.84 17.03 48.11
CA PHE A 192 10.17 16.67 46.86
C PHE A 192 9.44 15.32 46.98
N SER A 193 8.27 15.26 46.37
CA SER A 193 7.46 14.06 46.25
C SER A 193 8.07 13.06 45.26
N ARG A 194 7.70 11.78 45.39
CA ARG A 194 8.12 10.73 44.43
C ARG A 194 7.60 11.00 43.02
N ALA A 195 6.43 11.63 42.90
CA ALA A 195 5.85 12.01 41.63
C ALA A 195 6.67 13.10 40.92
N GLU A 196 7.17 14.11 41.64
CA GLU A 196 8.02 15.16 41.06
C GLU A 196 9.38 14.60 40.62
N VAL A 197 9.98 13.72 41.42
CA VAL A 197 11.22 13.02 41.06
C VAL A 197 11.04 12.15 39.81
N ALA A 198 9.95 11.38 39.73
CA ALA A 198 9.63 10.59 38.56
C ALA A 198 9.33 11.46 37.33
N TYR A 199 8.69 12.63 37.51
CA TYR A 199 8.41 13.57 36.41
C TYR A 199 9.70 14.11 35.78
N ILE A 200 10.71 14.46 36.58
CA ILE A 200 11.99 14.95 36.06
C ILE A 200 12.65 13.87 35.18
N LEU A 201 12.63 12.63 35.64
CA LEU A 201 13.33 11.52 34.99
C LEU A 201 12.59 10.99 33.74
N LEU A 202 11.28 10.79 33.86
CA LEU A 202 10.44 10.31 32.78
C LEU A 202 10.11 11.42 31.77
N GLY A 203 10.19 12.69 32.19
CA GLY A 203 10.02 13.85 31.32
C GLY A 203 11.10 13.92 30.23
N GLU A 204 12.35 13.59 30.56
CA GLU A 204 13.44 13.53 29.57
C GLU A 204 13.17 12.46 28.50
N VAL A 205 12.79 11.25 28.93
CA VAL A 205 12.42 10.15 28.01
C VAL A 205 11.16 10.50 27.21
N GLY A 206 10.18 11.15 27.84
CA GLY A 206 8.97 11.63 27.17
C GLY A 206 9.27 12.68 26.10
N LEU A 207 10.14 13.64 26.40
CA LEU A 207 10.55 14.68 25.45
C LEU A 207 11.32 14.07 24.27
N LEU A 208 12.29 13.18 24.55
CA LEU A 208 13.03 12.47 23.51
C LEU A 208 12.09 11.64 22.62
N THR A 209 11.10 10.97 23.21
CA THR A 209 10.09 10.21 22.48
C THR A 209 9.26 11.13 21.58
N LEU A 210 8.82 12.27 22.12
CA LEU A 210 7.99 13.23 21.38
C LEU A 210 8.74 13.84 20.19
N LEU A 211 10.05 14.07 20.31
CA LEU A 211 10.91 14.49 19.20
C LEU A 211 11.20 13.35 18.21
N ALA A 212 11.28 12.11 18.69
CA ALA A 212 11.51 10.94 17.85
C ALA A 212 10.29 10.57 16.98
N LEU A 213 9.05 10.87 17.42
CA LEU A 213 7.83 10.56 16.66
C LEU A 213 7.80 11.17 15.25
N PRO A 214 7.95 12.50 15.06
CA PRO A 214 7.94 13.09 13.71
C PRO A 214 9.11 12.58 12.86
N PHE A 215 10.29 12.39 13.47
CA PHE A 215 11.45 11.86 12.77
C PHE A 215 11.24 10.41 12.31
N GLY A 216 10.66 9.56 13.16
CA GLY A 216 10.30 8.18 12.84
C GLY A 216 9.24 8.10 11.75
N CYS A 217 8.23 8.97 11.78
CA CYS A 217 7.23 9.03 10.72
C CYS A 217 7.82 9.46 9.37
N TRP A 218 8.71 10.46 9.40
CA TRP A 218 9.45 10.91 8.22
C TRP A 218 10.33 9.78 7.65
N LEU A 219 11.12 9.12 8.49
CA LEU A 219 11.96 8.00 8.07
C LEU A 219 11.11 6.83 7.54
N GLY A 220 9.98 6.53 8.17
CA GLY A 220 9.02 5.53 7.71
C GLY A 220 8.42 5.85 6.34
N LEU A 221 8.16 7.13 6.04
CA LEU A 221 7.73 7.56 4.70
C LEU A 221 8.82 7.29 3.66
N VAL A 222 10.06 7.68 3.95
CA VAL A 222 11.22 7.47 3.05
C VAL A 222 11.44 5.99 2.77
N LEU A 223 11.40 5.14 3.80
CA LEU A 223 11.52 3.69 3.64
C LEU A 223 10.38 3.10 2.81
N THR A 224 9.15 3.57 3.03
CA THR A 224 7.99 3.13 2.25
C THR A 224 8.12 3.49 0.77
N GLN A 225 8.62 4.69 0.47
CA GLN A 225 8.91 5.13 -0.89
C GLN A 225 10.01 4.29 -1.54
N GLY A 226 11.11 4.05 -0.83
CA GLY A 226 12.18 3.18 -1.32
C GLY A 226 11.71 1.76 -1.59
N MET A 227 10.85 1.22 -0.71
CA MET A 227 10.28 -0.11 -0.89
C MET A 227 9.35 -0.17 -2.10
N ALA A 228 8.44 0.80 -2.26
CA ALA A 228 7.56 0.86 -3.42
C ALA A 228 8.33 0.96 -4.75
N ALA A 229 9.42 1.73 -4.78
CA ALA A 229 10.29 1.82 -5.95
C ALA A 229 11.02 0.49 -6.24
N ALA A 230 11.40 -0.27 -5.21
CA ALA A 230 12.03 -1.58 -5.36
C ALA A 230 11.06 -2.67 -5.86
N PHE A 231 9.75 -2.52 -5.59
CA PHE A 231 8.70 -3.43 -6.05
C PHE A 231 8.04 -3.00 -7.37
N ASP A 232 8.53 -1.95 -8.03
CA ASP A 232 8.02 -1.48 -9.31
C ASP A 232 8.41 -2.46 -10.42
N THR A 233 7.45 -3.30 -10.84
CA THR A 233 7.65 -4.31 -11.89
C THR A 233 6.77 -4.03 -13.10
N GLU A 234 7.06 -4.68 -14.23
CA GLU A 234 6.21 -4.58 -15.44
C GLU A 234 4.79 -5.14 -15.22
N LEU A 235 4.59 -5.99 -14.21
CA LEU A 235 3.33 -6.71 -13.96
C LEU A 235 2.46 -6.01 -12.93
N PHE A 236 3.05 -5.44 -11.88
CA PHE A 236 2.33 -4.79 -10.81
C PHE A 236 3.16 -3.68 -10.18
N ARG A 237 2.45 -2.69 -9.65
CA ARG A 237 3.02 -1.55 -8.93
C ARG A 237 2.36 -1.43 -7.57
N VAL A 238 3.15 -1.06 -6.59
CA VAL A 238 2.65 -0.82 -5.24
C VAL A 238 2.32 0.67 -5.10
N ALA A 239 1.03 0.99 -5.10
CA ALA A 239 0.55 2.34 -4.84
C ALA A 239 0.86 2.72 -3.39
N ILE A 240 1.59 3.82 -3.19
CA ILE A 240 1.82 4.35 -1.84
C ILE A 240 0.59 5.16 -1.44
N PHE A 241 -0.28 4.56 -0.64
CA PHE A 241 -1.40 5.25 -0.04
C PHE A 241 -1.35 5.11 1.48
N ILE A 242 -0.68 6.05 2.15
CA ILE A 242 -0.59 6.07 3.62
C ILE A 242 -1.69 6.98 4.16
N ARG A 243 -2.65 6.39 4.87
CA ARG A 243 -3.70 7.16 5.55
C ARG A 243 -3.12 7.85 6.78
N PRO A 244 -3.56 9.08 7.12
CA PRO A 244 -3.14 9.75 8.36
C PRO A 244 -3.40 8.89 9.62
N ALA A 245 -4.47 8.09 9.60
CA ALA A 245 -4.79 7.15 10.66
C ALA A 245 -3.70 6.11 10.92
N THR A 246 -2.94 5.70 9.89
CA THR A 246 -1.83 4.74 10.02
C THR A 246 -0.71 5.32 10.88
N TYR A 247 -0.34 6.58 10.64
CA TYR A 247 0.63 7.28 11.50
C TYR A 247 0.08 7.46 12.92
N GLY A 248 -1.18 7.87 13.06
CA GLY A 248 -1.82 8.02 14.36
C GLY A 248 -1.79 6.73 15.19
N LEU A 249 -2.16 5.60 14.58
CA LEU A 249 -2.12 4.29 15.22
C LEU A 249 -0.69 3.92 15.63
N ALA A 250 0.30 4.10 14.73
CA ALA A 250 1.70 3.81 15.03
C ALA A 250 2.23 4.65 16.20
N MET A 251 1.90 5.94 16.25
CA MET A 251 2.27 6.83 17.35
C MET A 251 1.62 6.40 18.67
N VAL A 252 0.32 6.09 18.66
CA VAL A 252 -0.41 5.64 19.86
C VAL A 252 0.16 4.33 20.40
N ILE A 253 0.45 3.37 19.53
CA ILE A 253 1.07 2.10 19.91
C ILE A 253 2.43 2.33 20.57
N LEU A 254 3.30 3.14 19.95
CA LEU A 254 4.63 3.43 20.48
C LEU A 254 4.56 4.19 21.81
N LEU A 255 3.70 5.21 21.90
CA LEU A 255 3.45 5.95 23.13
C LEU A 255 2.92 5.03 24.23
N GLY A 256 2.06 4.07 23.89
CA GLY A 256 1.57 3.05 24.81
C GLY A 256 2.70 2.17 25.36
N ALA A 257 3.61 1.70 24.50
CA ALA A 257 4.79 0.93 24.92
C ALA A 257 5.74 1.74 25.83
N VAL A 258 6.01 3.00 25.47
CA VAL A 258 6.83 3.90 26.29
C VAL A 258 6.15 4.23 27.62
N ALA A 259 4.84 4.47 27.62
CA ALA A 259 4.07 4.73 28.84
C ALA A 259 4.05 3.51 29.78
N ALA A 260 3.92 2.30 29.23
CA ALA A 260 4.02 1.06 30.00
C ALA A 260 5.40 0.91 30.65
N SER A 261 6.46 1.24 29.91
CA SER A 261 7.83 1.26 30.42
C SER A 261 8.01 2.29 31.54
N ALA A 262 7.55 3.52 31.31
CA ALA A 262 7.59 4.60 32.29
C ALA A 262 6.81 4.25 33.57
N ALA A 263 5.65 3.61 33.46
CA ALA A 263 4.86 3.15 34.59
C ALA A 263 5.58 2.09 35.42
N LEU A 264 6.29 1.15 34.78
CA LEU A 264 7.10 0.15 35.47
C LEU A 264 8.26 0.79 36.24
N VAL A 265 8.96 1.74 35.63
CA VAL A 265 10.05 2.49 36.27
C VAL A 265 9.53 3.31 37.44
N ARG A 266 8.39 4.01 37.26
CA ARG A 266 7.74 4.79 38.32
C ARG A 266 7.41 3.91 39.53
N ARG A 267 6.79 2.74 39.31
CA ARG A 267 6.53 1.76 40.40
C ARG A 267 7.82 1.39 41.14
N ARG A 268 8.92 1.20 40.41
CA ARG A 268 10.21 0.87 41.02
C ARG A 268 10.76 2.02 41.87
N ILE A 269 10.63 3.27 41.43
CA ILE A 269 10.99 4.46 42.22
C ILE A 269 10.12 4.58 43.47
N ASP A 270 8.82 4.27 43.36
CA ASP A 270 7.90 4.33 44.49
C ASP A 270 8.20 3.27 45.57
N HIS A 271 8.88 2.17 45.22
CA HIS A 271 9.29 1.14 46.17
C HIS A 271 10.75 1.27 46.64
N LEU A 272 11.54 2.17 46.07
CA LEU A 272 12.92 2.40 46.53
C LEU A 272 12.93 3.19 47.84
N ASP A 273 13.50 2.59 48.88
CA ASP A 273 13.80 3.29 50.12
C ASP A 273 15.07 4.13 49.92
N LEU A 274 14.89 5.32 49.33
CA LEU A 274 15.99 6.27 49.04
C LEU A 274 16.79 6.65 50.30
N VAL A 275 16.29 6.37 51.51
CA VAL A 275 17.00 6.59 52.78
C VAL A 275 18.07 5.52 53.04
N GLU A 276 17.92 4.30 52.51
CA GLU A 276 18.87 3.20 52.69
C GLU A 276 20.13 3.36 51.82
N VAL A 277 20.00 4.03 50.66
CA VAL A 277 21.13 4.35 49.76
C VAL A 277 22.15 5.29 50.42
N LEU A 278 21.74 6.10 51.40
CA LEU A 278 22.64 6.94 52.19
C LEU A 278 23.41 6.18 53.29
N LYS A 279 23.00 4.95 53.64
CA LYS A 279 23.60 4.17 54.74
C LYS A 279 24.64 3.13 54.30
N THR A 280 24.79 2.88 53.00
CA THR A 280 25.62 1.76 52.48
C THR A 280 27.07 2.13 52.13
N ARG A 281 27.54 3.32 52.52
CA ARG A 281 28.96 3.69 52.45
C ARG A 281 29.42 4.39 53.72
N GLU A 282 29.61 3.59 54.77
CA GLU A 282 30.71 3.72 55.74
C GLU A 282 31.54 2.43 55.67
#